data_AF-A0A2N5Z301-F1
#
_entry.id   AF-A0A2N5Z301-F1
#
_cell.length_a   1.000
_cell.length_b   1.000
_cell.length_c   1.000
_cell.angle_alpha   90.00
_cell.angle_beta   90.00
_cell.angle_gamma   90.00
#
_symmetry.space_group_name_H-M   'P 1'
#
loop_
_entity.id
_entity.type
_entity.pdbx_description
1 polymer ?
#
loop_
_entity_poly.entity_id
_entity_poly.type
_entity_poly.pdbx_seq_one_letter_code
_entity_poly.pdbx_strand_id
1 'polypeptide(L)' 'MSRSEQAFNYFLDGNNCAQSVIISFADVLKVEKEVALRMAAGFGGGMGRMQ' A
#
# COMPACT_ATOMS: atom_id res chain seq x y z
N MET A 1 16.34 -6.02 -0.38
CA MET A 1 15.41 -5.01 0.14
C MET A 1 14.32 -5.71 0.92
N SER A 2 14.18 -5.41 2.21
CA SER A 2 13.11 -5.95 3.05
C SER A 2 11.74 -5.42 2.61
N ARG A 3 10.65 -6.13 2.92
CA ARG A 3 9.29 -5.62 2.62
C ARG A 3 8.99 -4.30 3.35
N SER A 4 9.55 -4.12 4.55
CA SER A 4 9.46 -2.87 5.30
C SER A 4 10.16 -1.71 4.58
N GLU A 5 11.35 -1.93 4.00
CA GLU A 5 12.02 -0.93 3.17
C GLU A 5 11.19 -0.61 1.91
N GLN A 6 10.60 -1.62 1.26
CA GLN A 6 9.77 -1.42 0.08
C GLN A 6 8.54 -0.56 0.42
N ALA A 7 7.83 -0.91 1.48
CA ALA A 7 6.70 -0.12 1.96
C ALA A 7 7.10 1.31 2.31
N PHE A 8 8.26 1.50 2.93
CA PHE A 8 8.77 2.84 3.23
C PHE A 8 9.03 3.66 1.96
N ASN A 9 9.68 3.08 0.94
CA ASN A 9 9.89 3.76 -0.33
C ASN A 9 8.58 4.12 -1.03
N TYR A 10 7.61 3.20 -1.02
CA TYR A 10 6.29 3.49 -1.59
C TYR A 10 5.56 4.63 -0.90
N PHE A 11 5.72 4.76 0.43
CA PHE A 11 5.16 5.88 1.18
C PHE A 11 5.82 7.21 0.78
N LEU A 12 7.15 7.21 0.57
CA LEU A 12 7.87 8.38 0.06
C LEU A 12 7.47 8.76 -1.36
N ASP A 13 7.09 7.77 -2.19
CA ASP A 13 6.58 7.97 -3.55
C ASP A 13 5.13 8.50 -3.58
N GLY A 14 4.54 8.82 -2.42
CA GLY A 14 3.23 9.45 -2.31
C GLY A 14 2.06 8.48 -2.14
N ASN A 15 2.32 7.17 -2.00
CA ASN A 15 1.27 6.23 -1.63
C ASN A 15 0.84 6.45 -0.19
N ASN A 16 -0.45 6.24 0.09
CA ASN A 16 -0.92 6.30 1.47
C ASN A 16 -0.35 5.12 2.30
N CYS A 17 -0.50 5.17 3.62
CA CYS A 17 0.04 4.15 4.53
C CYS A 17 -0.46 2.73 4.21
N ALA A 18 -1.74 2.55 3.87
CA ALA A 18 -2.31 1.24 3.54
C ALA A 18 -1.86 0.75 2.15
N GLN A 19 -1.84 1.65 1.16
CA GLN A 19 -1.33 1.37 -0.18
C GLN A 19 0.14 0.92 -0.12
N SER A 20 0.97 1.61 0.64
CA SER A 20 2.39 1.32 0.80
C SER A 20 2.64 -0.08 1.36
N VAL A 21 1.84 -0.52 2.33
CA VAL A 21 1.93 -1.86 2.90
C VAL A 21 1.38 -2.89 1.91
N ILE A 22 0.16 -2.74 1.38
CA ILE A 22 -0.47 -3.80 0.57
C ILE A 22 0.34 -4.13 -0.68
N ILE A 23 0.94 -3.14 -1.35
CA ILE A 23 1.75 -3.37 -2.55
C ILE A 23 3.11 -4.01 -2.27
N SER A 24 3.64 -3.89 -1.04
CA SER A 24 4.83 -4.64 -0.61
C SER A 24 4.56 -6.15 -0.39
N PHE A 25 3.28 -6.55 -0.45
CA PHE A 25 2.81 -7.94 -0.35
C PHE A 25 2.03 -8.38 -1.60
N ALA A 26 2.08 -7.63 -2.71
CA ALA A 26 1.36 -7.96 -3.94
C ALA A 26 1.78 -9.34 -4.50
N ASP A 27 3.06 -9.71 -4.35
CA ASP A 27 3.62 -11.02 -4.68
C ASP A 27 2.99 -12.15 -3.87
N VAL A 28 2.78 -11.93 -2.57
CA VAL A 28 2.18 -12.91 -1.65
C VAL A 28 0.69 -13.05 -1.91
N LEU A 29 0.00 -11.93 -2.11
CA LEU A 29 -1.44 -11.87 -2.36
C LEU A 29 -1.81 -12.31 -3.79
N LYS A 30 -0.83 -12.48 -4.68
CA LYS A 30 -1.01 -12.79 -6.12
C LYS A 30 -2.00 -11.85 -6.79
N VAL A 31 -1.92 -10.58 -6.42
CA VAL A 31 -2.76 -9.50 -6.96
C VAL A 31 -1.87 -8.56 -7.77
N GLU A 32 -2.43 -8.06 -8.87
CA GLU A 32 -1.74 -7.06 -9.69
C GLU A 32 -1.61 -5.75 -8.90
N LYS A 33 -0.49 -5.04 -9.09
CA LYS A 33 -0.14 -3.88 -8.26
C LYS A 33 -1.18 -2.78 -8.36
N GLU A 34 -1.69 -2.50 -9.56
CA GLU A 34 -2.72 -1.48 -9.79
C GLU A 34 -4.05 -1.84 -9.13
N VAL A 35 -4.41 -3.13 -9.12
CA VAL A 35 -5.56 -3.63 -8.35
C VAL A 35 -5.36 -3.40 -6.84
N ALA A 36 -4.19 -3.77 -6.29
CA ALA A 36 -3.89 -3.59 -4.88
C ALA A 36 -3.90 -2.10 -4.45
N LEU A 37 -3.37 -1.22 -5.30
CA LEU A 37 -3.38 0.23 -5.07
C LEU A 37 -4.81 0.78 -5.00
N ARG A 38 -5.68 0.34 -5.92
CA ARG A 38 -7.10 0.74 -5.92
C ARG A 38 -7.85 0.21 -4.72
N MET A 39 -7.62 -1.05 -4.34
CA MET A 39 -8.21 -1.65 -3.14
C MET A 39 -7.88 -0.87 -1.87
N ALA A 40 -6.65 -0.34 -1.75
CA ALA A 40 -6.19 0.37 -0.56
C ALA A 40 -6.28 1.90 -0.63
N ALA A 41 -6.81 2.46 -1.72
CA ALA A 41 -6.91 3.91 -1.89
C ALA A 41 -7.70 4.60 -0.76
N GLY A 42 -8.80 3.98 -0.31
CA GLY A 42 -9.63 4.49 0.80
C GLY A 42 -9.09 4.18 2.20
N PHE A 43 -8.09 3.30 2.32
CA PHE A 43 -7.59 2.84 3.62
C PHE A 43 -6.45 3.71 4.20
N GLY A 44 -6.09 4.80 3.52
CA GLY A 44 -5.03 5.73 3.93
C GLY A 44 -5.40 6.65 5.10
N GLY A 45 -4.38 7.21 5.76
CA GLY A 45 -4.57 8.14 6.88
C GLY A 45 -5.29 7.50 8.07
N GLY A 46 -5.08 6.19 8.26
CA GLY A 46 -5.72 5.35 9.27
C GLY A 46 -6.75 4.35 8.71
N MET A 47 -7.31 4.62 7.53
CA MET A 47 -8.59 4.14 6.99
C MET A 47 -9.60 5.28 6.98
N GLY A 48 -9.42 6.10 5.94
CA GLY A 48 -10.40 7.06 5.47
C GLY A 48 -10.54 8.27 6.36
N ARG A 49 -9.56 8.53 7.23
CA ARG A 49 -9.71 9.54 8.30
C ARG A 49 -11.02 9.34 9.10
N MET A 50 -11.55 8.10 9.14
CA MET A 50 -12.90 7.79 9.60
C MET A 50 -13.97 8.49 8.75
N GLN A 51 -14.27 7.91 7.60
CA GLN A 51 -15.53 8.18 6.91
C GLN A 51 -16.70 7.64 7.73
#